data_AF-A0A7D5MBE4-F1
#
_entry.id   AF-A0A7D5MBE4-F1
#
_cell.length_a   1.000
_cell.length_b   1.000
_cell.length_c   1.000
_cell.angle_alpha   90.00
_cell.angle_beta   90.00
_cell.angle_gamma   90.00
#
_symmetry.space_group_name_H-M   'P 1'
#
loop_
_entity.id
_entity.type
_entity.pdbx_description
1 polymer ?
#
loop_
_entity_poly.entity_id
_entity_poly.type
_entity_poly.pdbx_seq_one_letter_code
_entity_poly.pdbx_strand_id
1 'polypeptide(L)'
;MANIDKAAIAFSIAIVAVGVGFAAYAGYAQDIAPVAKAPVIANTEPKTQVDPMASIAEKVKSAAATTEKTTELKEEVKMETEPAPPVETEPVETEPAPPVETSEPKTVSVIIPAGTSSPGCETTNECYTPASVTINVGDTVEWDNVDTAAHTVTGGSPADGPSGVFDSSLVMGKAKYSHTFDNAGSYDYFCMVHPWMVGKVIVN
;
A
#
# COMPACT_ATOMS: atom_id res chain seq x y z
N MET A 1 43.76 34.29 29.33
CA MET A 1 43.56 34.20 27.87
C MET A 1 42.07 34.33 27.64
N ALA A 2 41.63 35.48 27.14
CA ALA A 2 40.24 35.81 26.88
C ALA A 2 40.20 36.65 25.59
N ASN A 3 39.01 36.71 24.98
CA ASN A 3 38.58 37.55 23.85
C ASN A 3 38.76 36.91 22.46
N ILE A 4 37.81 36.95 21.53
CA ILE A 4 36.37 37.28 21.52
C ILE A 4 35.87 36.85 20.12
N ASP A 5 34.59 36.49 20.04
CA ASP A 5 33.86 36.06 18.84
C ASP A 5 33.98 36.99 17.61
N LYS A 6 34.03 36.39 16.43
CA LYS A 6 33.73 37.05 15.15
C LYS A 6 32.44 36.49 14.56
N ALA A 7 31.32 37.06 14.99
CA ALA A 7 30.09 37.08 14.21
C ALA A 7 30.07 38.37 13.37
N ALA A 8 30.02 38.24 12.04
CA ALA A 8 29.60 39.32 11.15
C ALA A 8 28.90 38.71 9.94
N ILE A 9 27.58 38.81 10.00
CA ILE A 9 26.57 38.44 9.01
C ILE A 9 26.67 39.43 7.84
N ALA A 10 26.73 38.93 6.60
CA ALA A 10 26.57 39.73 5.40
C ALA A 10 25.46 39.10 4.53
N PHE A 11 24.23 39.58 4.72
CA PHE A 11 23.14 39.42 3.75
C PHE A 11 23.30 40.50 2.68
N SER A 12 23.32 40.11 1.41
CA SER A 12 23.16 41.06 0.29
C SER A 12 22.28 40.41 -0.77
N ILE A 13 21.03 40.86 -0.76
CA ILE A 13 19.99 40.61 -1.76
C ILE A 13 20.30 41.51 -2.96
N ALA A 14 20.33 40.94 -4.16
CA ALA A 14 20.34 41.69 -5.41
C ALA A 14 19.11 41.30 -6.25
N ILE A 15 18.10 42.17 -6.21
CA ILE A 15 16.94 42.16 -7.11
C ILE A 15 17.35 42.94 -8.36
N VAL A 16 17.27 42.32 -9.53
CA VAL A 16 17.30 43.03 -10.82
C VAL A 16 16.03 42.68 -11.58
N ALA A 17 15.13 43.66 -11.68
CA ALA A 17 13.94 43.62 -12.50
C ALA A 17 13.89 44.89 -13.36
N VAL A 18 14.11 44.76 -14.68
CA VAL A 18 13.65 45.65 -15.78
C VAL A 18 13.82 44.82 -17.07
N GLY A 19 12.91 44.72 -18.03
CA GLY A 19 11.65 45.39 -18.28
C GLY A 19 10.98 44.80 -19.53
N VAL A 20 9.73 45.19 -19.71
CA VAL A 20 8.74 44.76 -20.70
C VAL A 20 9.18 45.04 -22.15
N GLY A 21 8.89 44.09 -23.05
CA GLY A 21 8.94 44.28 -24.51
C GLY A 21 7.80 43.52 -25.20
N PHE A 22 6.66 44.18 -25.35
CA PHE A 22 5.55 43.77 -26.22
C PHE A 22 5.95 44.05 -27.68
N ALA A 23 5.99 43.04 -28.54
CA ALA A 23 6.04 43.23 -29.98
C ALA A 23 5.10 42.22 -30.65
N ALA A 24 3.98 42.74 -31.15
CA ALA A 24 3.09 42.06 -32.07
C ALA A 24 3.80 41.92 -33.43
N TYR A 25 3.83 40.71 -33.98
CA TYR A 25 4.00 40.52 -35.42
C TYR A 25 3.01 39.46 -35.90
N ALA A 26 2.13 39.91 -36.78
CA ALA A 26 1.10 39.11 -37.41
C ALA A 26 1.66 38.26 -38.55
N GLY A 27 1.07 37.08 -38.72
CA GLY A 27 0.88 36.42 -40.01
C GLY A 27 2.09 35.70 -40.60
N TYR A 28 2.10 34.37 -40.51
CA TYR A 28 2.32 33.48 -41.66
C TYR A 28 1.83 32.08 -41.28
N ALA A 29 0.56 31.81 -41.58
CA ALA A 29 0.05 30.46 -41.68
C ALA A 29 0.57 29.85 -42.98
N GLN A 30 1.14 28.65 -42.92
CA GLN A 30 1.28 27.78 -44.08
C GLN A 30 0.64 26.44 -43.72
N ASP A 31 -0.62 26.35 -44.16
CA ASP A 31 -1.39 25.14 -44.32
C ASP A 31 -0.73 24.22 -45.35
N ILE A 32 -0.30 23.04 -44.93
CA ILE A 32 -0.17 21.86 -45.79
C ILE A 32 -0.31 20.60 -44.93
N ALA A 33 -1.56 20.21 -44.68
CA ALA A 33 -1.92 18.84 -44.32
C ALA A 33 -3.14 18.43 -45.18
N PRO A 34 -3.16 17.21 -45.73
CA PRO A 34 -4.14 16.82 -46.74
C PRO A 34 -5.53 16.61 -46.15
N VAL A 35 -6.53 17.14 -46.85
CA VAL A 35 -7.96 16.99 -46.59
C VAL A 35 -8.37 15.52 -46.73
N ALA A 36 -8.59 14.84 -45.60
CA ALA A 36 -9.41 13.63 -45.56
C ALA A 36 -10.86 14.05 -45.26
N LYS A 37 -11.77 13.82 -46.22
CA LYS A 37 -13.21 14.03 -46.04
C LYS A 37 -13.74 13.08 -44.96
N ALA A 38 -14.30 13.64 -43.90
CA ALA A 38 -15.09 12.91 -42.92
C ALA A 38 -16.42 12.43 -43.56
N PRO A 39 -16.86 11.18 -43.32
CA PRO A 39 -18.22 10.78 -43.64
C PRO A 39 -19.21 11.30 -42.58
N VAL A 40 -20.38 11.67 -43.09
CA VAL A 40 -21.54 12.20 -42.35
C VAL A 40 -22.09 11.17 -41.38
N ILE A 41 -22.34 11.60 -40.15
CA ILE A 41 -22.96 10.84 -39.06
C ILE A 41 -24.43 10.59 -39.39
N ALA A 42 -24.83 9.31 -39.42
CA ALA A 42 -26.23 8.91 -39.33
C ALA A 42 -26.54 8.58 -37.86
N ASN A 43 -27.47 9.33 -37.28
CA ASN A 43 -27.98 9.13 -35.93
C ASN A 43 -28.66 7.74 -35.84
N THR A 44 -28.14 6.89 -34.96
CA THR A 44 -28.85 5.68 -34.49
C THR A 44 -29.15 5.86 -33.01
N GLU A 45 -30.40 5.59 -32.63
CA GLU A 45 -30.97 5.74 -31.29
C GLU A 45 -30.18 5.02 -30.19
N PRO A 46 -30.25 5.51 -28.93
CA PRO A 46 -29.52 4.90 -27.83
C PRO A 46 -30.17 3.57 -27.44
N LYS A 47 -29.47 2.46 -27.65
CA LYS A 47 -29.76 1.20 -26.98
C LYS A 47 -29.07 1.21 -25.62
N THR A 48 -29.89 1.23 -24.57
CA THR A 48 -29.51 1.03 -23.18
C THR A 48 -28.73 -0.29 -23.04
N GLN A 49 -27.43 -0.21 -22.80
CA GLN A 49 -26.61 -1.37 -22.44
C GLN A 49 -26.43 -1.36 -20.93
N VAL A 50 -26.97 -2.41 -20.31
CA VAL A 50 -27.03 -2.67 -18.89
C VAL A 50 -25.64 -2.93 -18.29
N ASP A 51 -25.36 -2.28 -17.17
CA ASP A 51 -24.21 -2.52 -16.30
C ASP A 51 -24.23 -3.95 -15.73
N PRO A 52 -23.17 -4.78 -15.87
CA PRO A 52 -23.14 -6.12 -15.29
C PRO A 52 -22.50 -6.16 -13.88
N MET A 53 -22.57 -5.08 -13.11
CA MET A 53 -22.06 -5.03 -11.72
C MET A 53 -23.08 -4.47 -10.72
N ALA A 54 -24.29 -5.04 -10.76
CA ALA A 54 -25.27 -4.92 -9.69
C ALA A 54 -25.89 -6.30 -9.40
N SER A 55 -25.11 -7.18 -8.77
CA SER A 55 -25.64 -8.40 -8.16
C SER A 55 -24.85 -8.71 -6.89
N ILE A 56 -25.21 -8.05 -5.79
CA ILE A 56 -25.25 -8.57 -4.41
C ILE A 56 -25.88 -7.50 -3.49
N ALA A 57 -27.11 -7.08 -3.77
CA ALA A 57 -27.84 -6.18 -2.86
C ALA A 57 -29.33 -6.48 -2.74
N GLU A 58 -29.77 -7.70 -3.09
CA GLU A 58 -31.17 -8.11 -2.97
C GLU A 58 -31.32 -9.53 -2.41
N LYS A 59 -30.83 -9.75 -1.18
CA LYS A 59 -31.25 -10.90 -0.36
C LYS A 59 -31.38 -10.60 1.13
N VAL A 60 -31.69 -9.35 1.48
CA VAL A 60 -32.00 -8.96 2.87
C VAL A 60 -33.27 -8.10 2.89
N LYS A 61 -34.41 -8.66 2.46
CA LYS A 61 -35.75 -8.16 2.84
C LYS A 61 -36.87 -9.16 2.55
N SER A 62 -36.92 -10.24 3.32
CA SER A 62 -38.14 -11.04 3.50
C SER A 62 -38.03 -11.86 4.78
N ALA A 63 -38.36 -11.21 5.90
CA ALA A 63 -39.03 -11.79 7.07
C ALA A 63 -39.04 -10.72 8.16
N ALA A 64 -40.02 -9.82 8.09
CA ALA A 64 -40.40 -9.00 9.23
C ALA A 64 -41.84 -9.35 9.61
N ALA A 65 -42.05 -9.44 10.93
CA ALA A 65 -43.31 -9.45 11.65
C ALA A 65 -44.09 -10.78 11.74
N THR A 66 -43.95 -11.42 12.90
CA THR A 66 -45.16 -11.71 13.69
C THR A 66 -44.94 -11.28 15.14
N THR A 67 -45.97 -10.61 15.65
CA THR A 67 -46.07 -9.70 16.78
C THR A 67 -46.15 -10.42 18.13
N GLU A 68 -45.45 -9.84 19.11
CA GLU A 68 -45.70 -9.71 20.56
C GLU A 68 -46.26 -10.87 21.40
N LYS A 69 -45.56 -11.12 22.52
CA LYS A 69 -46.22 -11.15 23.83
C LYS A 69 -45.27 -10.72 24.95
N THR A 70 -45.62 -9.58 25.55
CA THR A 70 -45.11 -9.02 26.80
C THR A 70 -45.37 -9.97 27.97
N THR A 71 -44.37 -10.19 28.80
CA THR A 71 -44.56 -10.41 30.25
C THR A 71 -43.31 -9.94 30.98
N GLU A 72 -43.48 -8.90 31.79
CA GLU A 72 -42.64 -8.58 32.93
C GLU A 72 -42.36 -9.83 33.76
N LEU A 73 -41.14 -9.93 34.29
CA LEU A 73 -40.88 -10.27 35.69
C LEU A 73 -39.49 -9.74 36.02
N LYS A 74 -39.49 -8.65 36.80
CA LYS A 74 -38.35 -8.23 37.61
C LYS A 74 -38.19 -9.26 38.72
N GLU A 75 -37.02 -9.85 38.84
CA GLU A 75 -36.62 -10.51 40.08
C GLU A 75 -35.23 -10.01 40.46
N GLU A 76 -35.22 -9.23 41.53
CA GLU A 76 -34.02 -8.84 42.26
C GLU A 76 -33.41 -10.10 42.87
N VAL A 77 -32.17 -10.44 42.51
CA VAL A 77 -31.36 -11.34 43.34
C VAL A 77 -30.15 -10.59 43.85
N LYS A 78 -30.25 -10.38 45.14
CA LYS A 78 -29.34 -9.75 46.08
C LYS A 78 -28.02 -10.54 46.16
N MET A 79 -26.95 -9.75 46.10
CA MET A 79 -25.61 -9.98 46.64
C MET A 79 -25.58 -10.93 47.86
N GLU A 80 -24.93 -12.08 47.70
CA GLU A 80 -24.21 -12.75 48.78
C GLU A 80 -22.82 -13.16 48.26
N THR A 81 -21.82 -12.43 48.77
CA THR A 81 -20.40 -12.72 48.68
C THR A 81 -20.06 -13.87 49.61
N GLU A 82 -19.67 -15.01 49.06
CA GLU A 82 -18.93 -16.04 49.78
C GLU A 82 -17.47 -16.00 49.34
N PRO A 83 -16.49 -15.83 50.25
CA PRO A 83 -15.09 -15.77 49.87
C PRO A 83 -14.58 -17.16 49.51
N ALA A 84 -14.01 -17.28 48.31
CA ALA A 84 -13.25 -18.46 47.90
C ALA A 84 -12.08 -18.72 48.88
N PRO A 85 -11.73 -19.98 49.17
CA PRO A 85 -10.60 -20.32 50.03
C PRO A 85 -9.28 -19.82 49.42
N PRO A 86 -8.26 -19.53 50.25
CA PRO A 86 -6.98 -19.05 49.76
C PRO A 86 -6.33 -20.16 48.92
N VAL A 87 -6.18 -19.89 47.62
CA VAL A 87 -5.32 -20.71 46.76
C VAL A 87 -3.89 -20.45 47.21
N GLU A 88 -3.35 -21.46 47.89
CA GLU A 88 -1.97 -21.56 48.30
C GLU A 88 -1.07 -21.36 47.08
N THR A 89 -0.34 -20.26 47.06
CA THR A 89 0.61 -19.92 46.02
C THR A 89 1.84 -20.81 46.17
N GLU A 90 1.88 -21.90 45.41
CA GLU A 90 3.17 -22.53 45.13
C GLU A 90 4.00 -21.55 44.29
N PRO A 91 5.28 -21.31 44.64
CA PRO A 91 6.15 -20.52 43.79
C PRO A 91 6.40 -21.34 42.53
N VAL A 92 5.83 -20.90 41.40
CA VAL A 92 6.27 -21.36 40.09
C VAL A 92 7.71 -20.91 39.95
N GLU A 93 8.62 -21.84 40.23
CA GLU A 93 10.04 -21.71 39.96
C GLU A 93 10.18 -21.48 38.46
N THR A 94 10.42 -20.22 38.09
CA THR A 94 10.73 -19.83 36.72
C THR A 94 12.07 -20.44 36.36
N GLU A 95 12.03 -21.62 35.76
CA GLU A 95 13.16 -22.14 34.98
C GLU A 95 13.54 -21.06 33.97
N PRO A 96 14.80 -20.59 33.93
CA PRO A 96 15.23 -19.60 32.96
C PRO A 96 15.00 -20.17 31.57
N ALA A 97 14.20 -19.46 30.76
CA ALA A 97 13.99 -19.80 29.36
C ALA A 97 15.37 -20.09 28.71
N PRO A 98 15.47 -21.13 27.86
CA PRO A 98 16.72 -21.44 27.19
C PRO A 98 17.24 -20.18 26.47
N PRO A 99 18.56 -20.01 26.34
CA PRO A 99 19.12 -18.86 25.63
C PRO A 99 18.52 -18.83 24.24
N VAL A 100 17.84 -17.73 23.89
CA VAL A 100 17.32 -17.52 22.54
C VAL A 100 18.53 -17.51 21.61
N GLU A 101 18.76 -18.62 20.90
CA GLU A 101 19.76 -18.68 19.84
C GLU A 101 19.35 -17.65 18.78
N THR A 102 20.00 -16.49 18.84
CA THR A 102 19.74 -15.39 17.92
C THR A 102 20.39 -15.78 16.60
N SER A 103 19.59 -16.31 15.67
CA SER A 103 20.06 -16.56 14.31
C SER A 103 20.51 -15.24 13.68
N GLU A 104 21.70 -15.21 13.08
CA GLU A 104 22.20 -14.02 12.40
C GLU A 104 21.22 -13.56 11.30
N PRO A 105 21.06 -12.23 11.10
CA PRO A 105 20.19 -11.68 10.07
C PRO A 105 20.56 -12.17 8.67
N LYS A 106 19.56 -12.58 7.89
CA LYS A 106 19.72 -13.05 6.51
C LYS A 106 19.08 -12.09 5.53
N THR A 107 19.49 -12.21 4.26
CA THR A 107 18.82 -11.54 3.13
C THR A 107 18.15 -12.58 2.25
N VAL A 108 16.86 -12.37 1.96
CA VAL A 108 16.06 -13.18 1.04
C VAL A 108 15.75 -12.37 -0.20
N SER A 109 15.97 -12.95 -1.38
CA SER A 109 15.73 -12.27 -2.65
C SER A 109 14.35 -12.57 -3.21
N VAL A 110 13.71 -11.54 -3.75
CA VAL A 110 12.48 -11.61 -4.55
C VAL A 110 12.78 -10.96 -5.91
N ILE A 111 12.42 -11.62 -6.99
CA ILE A 111 12.62 -11.09 -8.35
C ILE A 111 11.34 -10.38 -8.78
N ILE A 112 11.46 -9.26 -9.49
CA ILE A 112 10.40 -8.67 -10.30
C ILE A 112 10.67 -9.08 -11.76
N PRO A 113 10.00 -10.10 -12.30
CA PRO A 113 10.33 -10.65 -13.62
C PRO A 113 10.07 -9.66 -14.76
N ALA A 114 10.73 -9.91 -15.90
CA ALA A 114 10.50 -9.13 -17.10
C ALA A 114 9.07 -9.28 -17.64
N GLY A 115 8.48 -8.18 -18.11
CA GLY A 115 7.14 -8.16 -18.69
C GLY A 115 6.00 -8.04 -17.67
N THR A 116 6.29 -7.91 -16.38
CA THR A 116 5.28 -7.76 -15.32
C THR A 116 4.60 -6.38 -15.31
N SER A 117 5.14 -5.43 -16.07
CA SER A 117 4.47 -4.14 -16.40
C SER A 117 3.26 -4.26 -17.32
N SER A 118 2.94 -5.45 -17.82
CA SER A 118 1.65 -5.76 -18.46
C SER A 118 0.88 -6.77 -17.61
N PRO A 119 -0.47 -6.72 -17.60
CA PRO A 119 -1.28 -7.74 -16.95
C PRO A 119 -1.02 -9.16 -17.50
N GLY A 120 -1.16 -10.16 -16.64
CA GLY A 120 -1.02 -11.59 -16.95
C GLY A 120 -0.32 -12.37 -15.83
N CYS A 121 0.66 -11.77 -15.15
CA CYS A 121 1.43 -12.42 -14.08
C CYS A 121 0.59 -12.71 -12.82
N GLU A 122 -0.51 -11.98 -12.62
CA GLU A 122 -1.45 -12.17 -11.50
C GLU A 122 -2.23 -13.48 -11.60
N THR A 123 -2.31 -14.07 -12.80
CA THR A 123 -2.98 -15.35 -13.01
C THR A 123 -2.19 -16.54 -12.48
N THR A 124 -0.86 -16.39 -12.35
CA THR A 124 0.07 -17.41 -11.85
C THR A 124 0.74 -17.04 -10.53
N ASN A 125 0.50 -15.83 -10.00
CA ASN A 125 1.23 -15.25 -8.87
C ASN A 125 2.75 -15.19 -9.11
N GLU A 126 3.15 -14.74 -10.29
CA GLU A 126 4.56 -14.61 -10.69
C GLU A 126 4.96 -13.15 -10.97
N CYS A 127 4.17 -12.18 -10.49
CA CYS A 127 4.52 -10.76 -10.60
C CYS A 127 5.71 -10.37 -9.72
N TYR A 128 5.78 -11.00 -8.54
CA TYR A 128 6.95 -11.05 -7.67
C TYR A 128 7.29 -12.53 -7.47
N THR A 129 8.56 -12.91 -7.58
CA THR A 129 8.97 -14.32 -7.56
C THR A 129 10.05 -14.57 -6.50
N PRO A 130 9.73 -15.33 -5.43
CA PRO A 130 8.42 -15.88 -5.10
C PRO A 130 7.41 -14.79 -4.68
N ALA A 131 6.11 -15.05 -4.87
CA ALA A 131 5.06 -14.09 -4.49
C ALA A 131 4.89 -13.96 -2.97
N SER A 132 5.30 -14.97 -2.21
CA SER A 132 5.33 -14.93 -0.75
C SER A 132 6.68 -15.43 -0.24
N VAL A 133 7.27 -14.67 0.67
CA VAL A 133 8.47 -15.08 1.42
C VAL A 133 8.17 -15.17 2.90
N THR A 134 8.83 -16.11 3.59
CA THR A 134 8.83 -16.20 5.05
C THR A 134 10.25 -15.97 5.55
N ILE A 135 10.39 -15.04 6.47
CA ILE A 135 11.65 -14.62 7.08
C ILE A 135 11.49 -14.53 8.60
N ASN A 136 12.57 -14.30 9.34
CA ASN A 136 12.52 -14.03 10.77
C ASN A 136 12.65 -12.52 11.04
N VAL A 137 12.24 -12.09 12.24
CA VAL A 137 12.52 -10.71 12.71
C VAL A 137 14.01 -10.38 12.56
N GLY A 138 14.29 -9.22 11.96
CA GLY A 138 15.63 -8.72 11.68
C GLY A 138 16.19 -9.11 10.30
N ASP A 139 15.54 -10.01 9.57
CA ASP A 139 15.93 -10.35 8.21
C ASP A 139 15.57 -9.23 7.21
N THR A 140 16.26 -9.24 6.08
CA THR A 140 16.08 -8.30 4.97
C THR A 140 15.48 -9.00 3.75
N VAL A 141 14.53 -8.38 3.08
CA VAL A 141 14.10 -8.78 1.74
C VAL A 141 14.72 -7.83 0.72
N GLU A 142 15.36 -8.37 -0.31
CA GLU A 142 15.88 -7.63 -1.47
C GLU A 142 15.01 -7.96 -2.70
N TRP A 143 14.38 -6.95 -3.27
CA TRP A 143 13.68 -7.03 -4.54
C TRP A 143 14.60 -6.63 -5.70
N ASP A 144 14.79 -7.54 -6.65
CA ASP A 144 15.60 -7.32 -7.85
C ASP A 144 14.69 -7.09 -9.07
N ASN A 145 14.69 -5.87 -9.61
CA ASN A 145 13.90 -5.54 -10.79
C ASN A 145 14.59 -6.02 -12.07
N VAL A 146 14.31 -7.26 -12.47
CA VAL A 146 14.82 -7.84 -13.73
C VAL A 146 13.99 -7.37 -14.93
N ASP A 147 12.90 -6.64 -14.73
CA ASP A 147 12.19 -5.96 -15.82
C ASP A 147 13.00 -4.77 -16.38
N THR A 148 12.54 -4.25 -17.50
CA THR A 148 12.97 -2.97 -18.09
C THR A 148 12.08 -1.82 -17.64
N ALA A 149 10.83 -2.11 -17.26
CA ALA A 149 9.91 -1.13 -16.70
C ALA A 149 10.29 -0.76 -15.26
N ALA A 150 9.91 0.44 -14.84
CA ALA A 150 9.99 0.85 -13.44
C ALA A 150 8.83 0.23 -12.65
N HIS A 151 9.13 -0.23 -11.44
CA HIS A 151 8.17 -0.84 -10.53
C HIS A 151 8.27 -0.19 -9.15
N THR A 152 7.32 -0.50 -8.25
CA THR A 152 7.47 -0.20 -6.83
C THR A 152 7.33 -1.47 -6.00
N VAL A 153 7.79 -1.39 -4.77
CA VAL A 153 7.59 -2.35 -3.68
C VAL A 153 7.04 -1.51 -2.53
N THR A 154 5.71 -1.42 -2.46
CA THR A 154 5.03 -0.53 -1.53
C THR A 154 4.14 -1.36 -0.62
N GLY A 155 4.38 -1.31 0.69
CA GLY A 155 3.55 -1.99 1.67
C GLY A 155 2.11 -1.49 1.60
N GLY A 156 1.14 -2.40 1.74
CA GLY A 156 -0.29 -2.11 1.57
C GLY A 156 -0.93 -2.99 0.51
N SER A 157 -2.09 -2.54 0.00
CA SER A 157 -2.86 -3.27 -1.00
C SER A 157 -3.36 -2.34 -2.10
N PRO A 158 -3.67 -2.85 -3.31
CA PRO A 158 -4.32 -2.04 -4.34
C PRO A 158 -5.68 -1.46 -3.91
N ALA A 159 -6.37 -2.11 -2.96
CA ALA A 159 -7.68 -1.70 -2.50
C ALA A 159 -7.62 -0.60 -1.43
N ASP A 160 -6.66 -0.69 -0.50
CA ASP A 160 -6.54 0.20 0.65
C ASP A 160 -5.46 1.28 0.46
N GLY A 161 -4.59 1.10 -0.54
CA GLY A 161 -3.44 1.94 -0.81
C GLY A 161 -2.23 1.62 0.07
N PRO A 162 -1.22 2.51 0.09
CA PRO A 162 0.00 2.31 0.87
C PRO A 162 -0.28 2.28 2.38
N SER A 163 0.27 1.29 3.07
CA SER A 163 0.19 1.17 4.54
C SER A 163 1.11 2.14 5.27
N GLY A 164 2.12 2.67 4.58
CA GLY A 164 3.16 3.53 5.15
C GLY A 164 4.28 2.78 5.89
N VAL A 165 4.27 1.45 5.90
CA VAL A 165 5.31 0.64 6.57
C VAL A 165 6.63 0.66 5.78
N PHE A 166 6.56 0.47 4.47
CA PHE A 166 7.70 0.60 3.57
C PHE A 166 7.25 1.04 2.18
N ASP A 167 8.11 1.80 1.51
CA ASP A 167 7.92 2.28 0.15
C ASP A 167 9.28 2.42 -0.53
N SER A 168 9.48 1.68 -1.62
CA SER A 168 10.69 1.78 -2.43
C SER A 168 10.79 3.05 -3.25
N SER A 169 9.70 3.83 -3.38
CA SER A 169 9.50 4.72 -4.53
C SER A 169 9.65 3.92 -5.84
N LEU A 170 10.10 4.56 -6.93
CA LEU A 170 10.38 3.85 -8.18
C LEU A 170 11.69 3.07 -8.11
N VAL A 171 11.60 1.75 -8.28
CA VAL A 171 12.71 0.85 -8.60
C VAL A 171 12.82 0.78 -10.11
N MET A 172 13.78 1.51 -10.67
CA MET A 172 14.04 1.50 -12.11
C MET A 172 14.41 0.08 -12.60
N GLY A 173 14.23 -0.18 -13.89
CA GLY A 173 14.65 -1.45 -14.49
C GLY A 173 16.13 -1.74 -14.19
N LYS A 174 16.43 -2.99 -13.82
CA LYS A 174 17.75 -3.48 -13.38
C LYS A 174 18.26 -2.90 -12.05
N ALA A 175 17.45 -2.12 -11.34
CA ALA A 175 17.76 -1.67 -10.00
C ALA A 175 17.21 -2.63 -8.94
N LYS A 176 17.67 -2.45 -7.71
CA LYS A 176 17.26 -3.23 -6.56
C LYS A 176 16.75 -2.34 -5.44
N TYR A 177 15.90 -2.90 -4.59
CA TYR A 177 15.42 -2.29 -3.36
C TYR A 177 15.49 -3.30 -2.23
N SER A 178 15.84 -2.87 -1.02
CA SER A 178 15.89 -3.75 0.14
C SER A 178 15.20 -3.13 1.35
N HIS A 179 14.53 -3.96 2.15
CA HIS A 179 13.89 -3.57 3.40
C HIS A 179 14.12 -4.62 4.49
N THR A 180 14.55 -4.16 5.67
CA THR A 180 14.72 -5.00 6.87
C THR A 180 13.44 -4.96 7.70
N PHE A 181 12.96 -6.13 8.12
CA PHE A 181 11.72 -6.25 8.87
C PHE A 181 11.98 -6.50 10.35
N ASP A 182 11.79 -5.47 11.17
CA ASP A 182 12.10 -5.51 12.61
C ASP A 182 10.95 -6.01 13.50
N ASN A 183 9.77 -6.28 12.93
CA ASN A 183 8.60 -6.71 13.69
C ASN A 183 7.93 -7.92 13.02
N ALA A 184 7.56 -8.91 13.84
CA ALA A 184 6.80 -10.06 13.39
C ALA A 184 5.43 -9.63 12.84
N GLY A 185 4.93 -10.34 11.83
CA GLY A 185 3.66 -10.03 11.19
C GLY A 185 3.56 -10.47 9.73
N SER A 186 2.43 -10.14 9.11
CA SER A 186 2.23 -10.30 7.67
C SER A 186 2.14 -8.93 7.01
N TYR A 187 2.95 -8.74 5.98
CA TYR A 187 3.06 -7.51 5.23
C TYR A 187 2.68 -7.77 3.78
N ASP A 188 1.47 -7.37 3.41
CA ASP A 188 1.09 -7.29 2.00
C ASP A 188 1.76 -6.08 1.35
N TYR A 189 2.09 -6.23 0.07
CA TYR A 189 2.65 -5.16 -0.74
C TYR A 189 2.21 -5.27 -2.19
N PHE A 190 2.31 -4.16 -2.89
CA PHE A 190 1.92 -4.07 -4.29
C PHE A 190 2.76 -3.05 -5.06
N CYS A 191 2.66 -3.11 -6.39
CA CYS A 191 3.21 -2.07 -7.26
C CYS A 191 2.17 -0.96 -7.46
N MET A 192 2.51 0.28 -7.08
CA MET A 192 1.60 1.42 -7.23
C MET A 192 1.31 1.78 -8.69
N VAL A 193 2.25 1.48 -9.61
CA VAL A 193 2.12 1.76 -11.04
C VAL A 193 1.39 0.63 -11.78
N HIS A 194 1.48 -0.60 -11.25
CA HIS A 194 0.94 -1.82 -11.85
C HIS A 194 0.12 -2.59 -10.79
N PRO A 195 -1.11 -2.18 -10.48
CA PRO A 195 -1.82 -2.64 -9.27
C PRO A 195 -2.21 -4.14 -9.26
N TRP A 196 -2.05 -4.86 -10.38
CA TRP A 196 -2.21 -6.33 -10.43
C TRP A 196 -1.04 -7.07 -9.77
N MET A 197 0.11 -6.41 -9.59
CA MET A 197 1.28 -6.99 -8.95
C MET A 197 1.12 -6.93 -7.44
N VAL A 198 0.90 -8.08 -6.80
CA VAL A 198 0.77 -8.23 -5.35
C VAL A 198 1.75 -9.27 -4.83
N GLY A 199 2.28 -9.03 -3.64
CA GLY A 199 3.14 -9.97 -2.95
C GLY A 199 2.96 -9.90 -1.43
N LYS A 200 3.57 -10.84 -0.72
CA LYS A 200 3.47 -10.96 0.73
C LYS A 200 4.83 -11.27 1.37
N VAL A 201 5.12 -10.63 2.49
CA VAL A 201 6.21 -11.01 3.41
C VAL A 201 5.58 -11.49 4.72
N ILE A 202 6.01 -12.65 5.20
CA ILE A 202 5.64 -13.18 6.52
C ILE A 202 6.90 -13.15 7.38
N VAL A 203 6.81 -12.53 8.55
CA VAL A 203 7.91 -12.36 9.50
C VAL A 203 7.57 -13.10 10.79
N ASN A 204 8.37 -14.11 11.13
CA ASN A 204 8.22 -14.94 12.33
C ASN A 204 8.98 -14.38 13.52
#